data_AF-A0A7W6F3T1-F1
#
_entry.id   AF-A0A7W6F3T1-F1
#
_cell.length_a   1.000
_cell.length_b   1.000
_cell.length_c   1.000
_cell.angle_alpha   90.00
_cell.angle_beta   90.00
_cell.angle_gamma   90.00
#
_symmetry.space_group_name_H-M   'P 1'
#
loop_
_entity.id
_entity.type
_entity.pdbx_description
1 polymer ?
#
loop_
_entity_poly.entity_id
_entity_poly.type
_entity_poly.pdbx_seq_one_letter_code
_entity_poly.pdbx_strand_id
1 'polypeptide(L)' 'MANNIPQRPQRRTRFPLSDAAIADIWARLRAGDNQHDIAADYGTNPGRVSEINTGRRGNHVTGLPPR' A
#
# COMPACT_ATOMS: atom_id res chain seq x y z
N MET A 1 27.02 16.87 -30.71
CA MET A 1 25.75 17.33 -30.11
C MET A 1 25.37 16.29 -29.05
N ALA A 2 25.58 16.56 -27.76
CA ALA A 2 25.39 15.57 -26.70
C ALA A 2 23.93 15.60 -26.21
N ASN A 3 23.24 14.44 -26.25
CA ASN A 3 21.89 14.28 -25.72
C ASN A 3 21.89 14.38 -24.19
N ASN A 4 21.22 15.40 -23.65
CA ASN A 4 20.93 15.53 -22.23
C ASN A 4 19.59 14.82 -21.93
N ILE A 5 19.64 13.52 -21.62
CA ILE A 5 18.46 12.81 -21.11
C ILE A 5 18.33 13.17 -19.63
N PRO A 6 17.25 13.84 -19.19
CA PRO A 6 17.10 14.18 -17.77
C PRO A 6 17.02 12.90 -16.94
N GLN A 7 17.88 12.80 -15.93
CA GLN A 7 17.88 11.67 -15.01
C GLN A 7 16.54 11.61 -14.29
N ARG A 8 15.84 10.47 -14.41
CA ARG A 8 14.54 10.25 -13.76
C ARG A 8 14.73 10.43 -12.24
N PRO A 9 13.89 11.22 -11.55
CA PRO A 9 14.03 11.42 -10.11
C PRO A 9 14.05 10.07 -9.39
N GLN A 10 14.88 9.97 -8.34
CA GLN A 10 15.01 8.75 -7.54
C GLN A 10 13.62 8.23 -7.15
N ARG A 11 13.39 6.93 -7.34
CA ARG A 11 12.12 6.28 -6.96
C ARG A 11 11.85 6.58 -5.48
N ARG A 12 10.74 7.27 -5.20
CA ARG A 12 10.25 7.47 -3.82
C ARG A 12 10.26 6.12 -3.09
N THR A 13 10.78 6.12 -1.87
CA THR A 13 10.77 4.96 -0.96
C THR A 13 9.35 4.41 -0.94
N ARG A 14 9.19 3.18 -1.41
CA ARG A 14 7.88 2.54 -1.50
C ARG A 14 7.33 2.32 -0.09
N PHE A 15 6.02 2.43 0.05
CA PHE A 15 5.28 2.07 1.26
C PHE A 15 5.82 0.75 1.85
N PRO A 16 6.30 0.75 3.11
CA PRO A 16 6.79 -0.47 3.74
C PRO A 16 5.60 -1.39 4.03
N LEU A 17 5.53 -2.50 3.30
CA LEU A 17 4.57 -3.57 3.55
C LEU A 17 5.08 -4.46 4.68
N SER A 18 5.37 -3.87 5.82
CA SER A 18 5.61 -4.65 7.03
C SER A 18 4.30 -5.29 7.48
N ASP A 19 4.41 -6.42 8.16
CA ASP A 19 3.23 -7.12 8.69
C ASP A 19 2.45 -6.24 9.67
N ALA A 20 3.15 -5.39 10.43
CA ALA A 20 2.53 -4.41 11.32
C ALA A 20 1.69 -3.37 10.56
N ALA A 21 2.22 -2.82 9.45
CA ALA A 21 1.47 -1.85 8.65
C ALA A 21 0.26 -2.50 7.96
N ILE A 22 0.40 -3.74 7.49
CA ILE A 22 -0.71 -4.51 6.93
C ILE A 22 -1.78 -4.78 8.00
N ALA A 23 -1.38 -5.15 9.22
CA ALA A 23 -2.30 -5.42 10.33
C ALA A 23 -3.10 -4.16 10.73
N ASP A 24 -2.44 -3.01 10.81
CA ASP A 24 -3.12 -1.74 11.11
C ASP A 24 -4.08 -1.32 9.99
N ILE A 25 -3.62 -1.34 8.72
CA ILE A 25 -4.49 -1.08 7.57
C ILE A 25 -5.72 -2.00 7.61
N TRP A 26 -5.51 -3.28 7.90
CA TRP A 26 -6.59 -4.26 8.00
C TRP A 26 -7.57 -3.93 9.14
N ALA A 27 -7.06 -3.57 10.32
CA ALA A 27 -7.89 -3.17 11.46
C ALA A 27 -8.75 -1.93 11.12
N ARG A 28 -8.15 -0.90 10.50
CA ARG A 28 -8.86 0.31 10.05
C ARG A 28 -9.94 0.01 9.02
N LEU A 29 -9.66 -0.84 8.03
CA LEU A 29 -10.64 -1.32 7.06
C LEU A 29 -11.82 -2.04 7.72
N ARG A 30 -11.57 -2.84 8.75
CA ARG A 30 -12.63 -3.54 9.51
C ARG A 30 -13.42 -2.59 10.42
N ALA A 31 -12.80 -1.51 10.88
CA ALA A 31 -13.46 -0.43 11.62
C ALA A 31 -14.33 0.47 10.72
N GLY A 32 -14.18 0.38 9.39
CA GLY A 32 -14.97 1.14 8.42
C GLY A 32 -14.32 2.42 7.91
N ASP A 33 -13.03 2.64 8.22
CA ASP A 33 -12.28 3.77 7.69
C ASP A 33 -12.22 3.79 6.15
N ASN A 34 -12.16 4.98 5.58
CA ASN A 34 -12.07 5.15 4.14
C ASN A 34 -10.67 4.77 3.60
N GLN A 35 -10.63 4.01 2.50
CA GLN A 35 -9.38 3.56 1.87
C GLN A 35 -8.48 4.71 1.41
N HIS A 36 -9.06 5.84 1.00
CA HIS A 36 -8.30 7.02 0.59
C HIS A 36 -7.59 7.69 1.76
N ASP A 37 -8.26 7.79 2.91
CA ASP A 37 -7.68 8.38 4.12
C ASP A 37 -6.58 7.47 4.69
N ILE A 38 -6.83 6.17 4.77
CA ILE A 38 -5.81 5.18 5.15
C ILE A 38 -4.60 5.28 4.20
N ALA A 39 -4.85 5.38 2.88
CA ALA A 39 -3.77 5.50 1.92
C ALA A 39 -2.95 6.79 2.11
N ALA A 40 -3.61 7.90 2.43
CA ALA A 40 -2.95 9.18 2.69
C ALA A 40 -2.06 9.13 3.94
N ASP A 41 -2.55 8.58 5.05
CA ASP A 41 -1.77 8.38 6.29
C ASP A 41 -0.47 7.60 6.03
N TYR A 42 -0.56 6.56 5.20
CA TYR A 42 0.55 5.69 4.89
C TYR A 42 1.40 6.14 3.69
N GLY A 43 1.08 7.28 3.07
CA GLY A 43 1.79 7.76 1.87
C GLY A 43 1.74 6.77 0.70
N THR A 44 0.65 6.01 0.58
CA THR A 44 0.43 5.00 -0.46
C THR A 44 -0.77 5.37 -1.34
N ASN A 45 -1.19 4.49 -2.24
CA ASN A 45 -2.38 4.68 -3.06
C ASN A 45 -3.54 3.78 -2.61
N PRO A 46 -4.80 4.17 -2.82
CA PRO A 46 -5.98 3.38 -2.41
C PRO A 46 -6.01 1.97 -3.03
N GLY A 47 -5.47 1.81 -4.24
CA GLY A 47 -5.35 0.49 -4.88
C GLY A 47 -4.50 -0.48 -4.05
N ARG A 48 -3.45 0.02 -3.39
CA ARG A 48 -2.61 -0.75 -2.45
C ARG A 48 -3.42 -1.25 -1.26
N VAL A 49 -4.24 -0.38 -0.70
CA VAL A 49 -5.12 -0.69 0.43
C VAL A 49 -6.17 -1.72 0.00
N SER A 50 -6.71 -1.59 -1.21
CA SER A 50 -7.64 -2.56 -1.81
C SER A 50 -7.00 -3.94 -2.02
N GLU A 51 -5.73 -4.03 -2.41
CA GLU A 51 -5.01 -5.31 -2.50
C GLU A 51 -4.96 -6.02 -1.14
N ILE A 52 -4.80 -5.29 -0.03
CA ILE A 52 -4.85 -5.85 1.33
C ILE A 52 -6.28 -6.29 1.67
N ASN A 53 -7.27 -5.42 1.41
CA ASN A 53 -8.68 -5.68 1.71
C ASN A 53 -9.25 -6.90 0.97
N THR A 54 -8.73 -7.18 -0.22
CA THR A 54 -9.21 -8.28 -1.08
C THR A 54 -8.41 -9.57 -0.91
N GLY A 55 -7.34 -9.57 -0.11
CA GLY A 55 -6.47 -10.74 0.03
C GLY A 55 -5.62 -11.00 -1.22
N ARG A 56 -5.32 -9.96 -2.02
CA ARG A 56 -4.26 -10.05 -3.03
C ARG A 56 -2.89 -9.85 -2.39
N ARG A 57 -2.84 -9.25 -1.19
CA ARG A 57 -1.64 -9.05 -0.37
C ARG A 57 -1.92 -9.17 1.12
N GLY A 58 -0.89 -9.56 1.86
CA GLY A 58 -0.95 -9.57 3.32
C GLY A 58 -1.81 -10.68 3.90
N ASN A 59 -2.13 -11.71 3.10
CA ASN A 59 -2.98 -12.83 3.47
C ASN A 59 -2.54 -13.55 4.76
N HIS A 60 -1.23 -13.69 4.95
CA HIS A 60 -0.65 -14.29 6.16
C HIS A 60 -0.90 -13.45 7.42
N VAL A 61 -1.24 -12.17 7.27
CA VAL A 61 -1.62 -11.25 8.36
C VAL A 61 -3.14 -11.14 8.48
N THR A 62 -3.86 -10.99 7.37
CA THR A 62 -5.30 -10.72 7.38
C THR A 62 -6.17 -11.96 7.53
N GLY A 63 -5.61 -13.15 7.27
CA GLY A 63 -6.36 -14.41 7.23
C GLY A 63 -7.26 -14.56 6.01
N LEU A 64 -7.21 -13.63 5.05
CA LEU A 64 -7.97 -13.74 3.81
C LEU A 64 -7.38 -14.83 2.88
N PRO A 65 -8.22 -15.57 2.14
CA PRO A 65 -7.74 -16.49 1.13
C PRO A 65 -6.97 -15.74 0.03
N PRO A 66 -5.88 -16.32 -0.52
CA PRO A 66 -5.16 -15.72 -1.64
C PRO A 66 -6.06 -15.60 -2.88
N ARG A 67 -5.93 -14.47 -3.60
CA ARG A 67 -6.65 -14.16 -4.84
C ARG A 67 -5.73 -14.01 -6.05
#